data_AF-A0A7Y6UF04-F1
#
_entry.id   AF-A0A7Y6UF04-F1
#
_cell.length_a   1.000
_cell.length_b   1.000
_cell.length_c   1.000
_cell.angle_alpha   90.00
_cell.angle_beta   90.00
_cell.angle_gamma   90.00
#
_symmetry.space_group_name_H-M   'P 1'
#
loop_
_entity.id
_entity.type
_entity.pdbx_description
1 polymer ?
#
loop_
_entity_poly.entity_id
_entity_poly.type
_entity_poly.pdbx_seq_one_letter_code
_entity_poly.pdbx_strand_id
1 'polypeptide(L)'
;MLQIARAMRRFLACLLVVAACADGGEVVTDETEVSPELDAKADAATEVSVRAGDTTLTVNKVVTRRDGPNGPELVLRGKTTRTLTDGRGFVFDDVYGDFAQKSARVFELTWPVSTARTLTDGVDQFIGLSFVHSSSRPDNLTARVVVRPRLATFTGSSKIYLTAELTPIVYGGTVVYRIDGHTYGANTGVRAVLDGVDLTDVRRPDDTNFSIDLSPDQAYGLLARGDLQVIASFPTGGVDKRVTLGLSIKKLGMTSGDAYEVWPPPTCTSTTRSCLLGLADGALDLGGCGEAIKVNACAGQVGVFVDDVAFQATLHTADTRLATSAAHDDAVALVGADKANEFLFAAKQVVEGKLEQQLGRWYLSAGARQTALDGALEGGLDVAYARPFDYLEAHAAVPGNAAAMRNVAADAVLAELDRMDFVHTEFARTLEDLTHEYRAMHVADIAEFRTNVEPEPYPGQPTWDVYIGSWLGCHTEVAIERATGNVVQTLVEID
;
A
#
# COMPACT_ATOMS: atom_id res chain seq x y z
N MET A 1 31.97 -32.60 49.65
CA MET A 1 32.59 -31.29 49.41
C MET A 1 31.92 -30.67 48.19
N LEU A 2 31.15 -29.60 48.21
CA LEU A 2 30.53 -28.77 49.24
C LEU A 2 29.29 -28.16 48.53
N GLN A 3 28.10 -28.26 49.12
CA GLN A 3 26.88 -27.60 48.65
C GLN A 3 26.95 -26.09 48.92
N ILE A 4 26.50 -25.23 47.99
CA ILE A 4 25.90 -23.93 48.35
C ILE A 4 24.72 -23.64 47.42
N ALA A 5 23.53 -23.66 48.01
CA ALA A 5 22.29 -23.14 47.48
C ALA A 5 22.28 -21.61 47.46
N ARG A 6 21.50 -20.99 46.56
CA ARG A 6 20.76 -19.75 46.86
C ARG A 6 19.64 -19.51 45.84
N ALA A 7 18.43 -19.72 46.33
CA ALA A 7 17.22 -19.13 45.81
C ALA A 7 17.27 -17.61 45.94
N MET A 8 16.78 -16.89 44.93
CA MET A 8 16.54 -15.45 45.03
C MET A 8 15.17 -15.13 44.43
N ARG A 9 14.15 -15.21 45.30
CA ARG A 9 12.83 -14.58 45.14
C ARG A 9 13.04 -13.07 44.95
N ARG A 10 12.64 -12.52 43.82
CA ARG A 10 12.36 -11.08 43.69
C ARG A 10 10.85 -10.87 43.81
N PHE A 11 10.45 -10.45 45.01
CA PHE A 11 9.19 -9.76 45.26
C PHE A 11 9.26 -8.40 44.54
N LEU A 12 8.41 -8.16 43.55
CA LEU A 12 8.19 -6.81 43.02
C LEU A 12 7.09 -6.18 43.88
N ALA A 13 7.49 -5.20 44.69
CA ALA A 13 6.61 -4.43 45.55
C ALA A 13 5.82 -3.42 44.71
N CYS A 14 4.49 -3.45 44.81
CA CYS A 14 3.62 -2.36 44.39
C CYS A 14 3.96 -1.10 45.19
N LEU A 15 4.57 -0.11 44.52
CA LEU A 15 4.67 1.24 45.05
C LEU A 15 3.31 1.93 44.84
N LEU A 16 2.48 1.95 45.89
CA LEU A 16 1.35 2.85 46.03
C LEU A 16 1.90 4.21 46.47
N VAL A 17 2.00 5.16 45.53
CA VAL A 17 2.23 6.57 45.86
C VAL A 17 0.88 7.16 46.23
N VAL A 18 0.64 7.34 47.53
CA VAL A 18 -0.51 8.09 48.06
C VAL A 18 -0.07 9.54 48.17
N ALA A 19 -0.44 10.37 47.18
CA ALA A 19 -0.33 11.82 47.28
C ALA A 19 -1.57 12.37 47.99
N ALA A 20 -1.35 13.21 48.99
CA ALA A 20 -2.38 13.78 49.85
C ALA A 20 -2.95 15.09 49.28
N CYS A 21 -4.29 15.14 49.20
CA CYS A 21 -5.24 16.25 49.22
C CYS A 21 -4.80 17.64 48.72
N ALA A 22 -5.31 18.02 47.55
CA ALA A 22 -5.90 19.34 47.30
C ALA A 22 -7.25 19.13 46.61
N ASP A 23 -8.30 19.73 47.17
CA ASP A 23 -9.72 19.58 46.77
C ASP A 23 -10.02 20.42 45.51
N GLY A 24 -9.31 20.14 44.42
CA GLY A 24 -9.64 20.58 43.07
C GLY A 24 -10.13 19.35 42.32
N GLY A 25 -11.31 19.41 41.70
CA GLY A 25 -11.93 18.26 41.01
C GLY A 25 -10.91 17.51 40.16
N GLU A 26 -10.47 16.35 40.66
CA GLU A 26 -9.37 15.59 40.10
C GLU A 26 -9.77 15.12 38.69
N VAL A 27 -8.93 15.42 37.69
CA VAL A 27 -9.12 14.88 36.35
C VAL A 27 -8.95 13.38 36.45
N VAL A 28 -10.05 12.64 36.29
CA VAL A 28 -10.03 11.19 36.33
C VAL A 28 -9.75 10.68 34.93
N THR A 29 -8.57 10.10 34.74
CA THR A 29 -8.16 9.46 33.48
C THR A 29 -7.82 8.00 33.76
N ASP A 30 -8.31 7.11 32.89
CA ASP A 30 -7.91 5.71 32.85
C ASP A 30 -7.60 5.32 31.40
N GLU A 31 -6.56 4.51 31.21
CA GLU A 31 -6.09 4.10 29.89
C GLU A 31 -5.59 2.65 29.95
N THR A 32 -5.92 1.89 28.92
CA THR A 32 -5.48 0.52 28.73
C THR A 32 -4.88 0.38 27.33
N GLU A 33 -3.65 -0.10 27.29
CA GLU A 33 -3.00 -0.55 26.06
C GLU A 33 -3.19 -2.05 25.92
N VAL A 34 -3.70 -2.47 24.77
CA VAL A 34 -3.87 -3.88 24.41
C VAL A 34 -2.49 -4.40 24.00
N SER A 35 -1.73 -4.89 24.98
CA SER A 35 -0.35 -5.35 24.72
C SER A 35 -0.33 -6.53 23.73
N PRO A 36 0.52 -6.47 22.69
CA PRO A 36 0.73 -7.58 21.78
C PRO A 36 1.55 -8.72 22.40
N GLU A 37 2.28 -8.48 23.50
CA GLU A 37 3.25 -9.42 24.11
C GLU A 37 2.60 -10.49 25.02
N LEU A 38 1.30 -10.40 25.28
CA LEU A 38 0.55 -11.41 26.04
C LEU A 38 -0.03 -12.46 25.09
N ASP A 39 0.88 -13.24 24.48
CA ASP A 39 0.59 -14.38 23.63
C ASP A 39 -0.53 -15.28 24.20
N ALA A 40 -1.48 -15.62 23.31
CA ALA A 40 -2.64 -16.50 23.46
C ALA A 40 -3.72 -16.15 24.52
N LYS A 41 -3.40 -15.49 25.64
CA LYS A 41 -4.41 -15.19 26.68
C LYS A 41 -5.11 -13.83 26.51
N ALA A 42 -4.44 -12.82 25.95
CA ALA A 42 -5.05 -11.52 25.67
C ALA A 42 -6.00 -11.55 24.45
N ASP A 43 -5.93 -12.60 23.63
CA ASP A 43 -6.81 -12.78 22.47
C ASP A 43 -8.17 -13.42 22.79
N ALA A 44 -8.35 -13.94 24.01
CA ALA A 44 -9.65 -14.45 24.43
C ALA A 44 -10.66 -13.34 24.77
N ALA A 45 -10.18 -12.15 25.15
CA ALA A 45 -11.05 -11.03 25.49
C ALA A 45 -11.59 -10.37 24.21
N THR A 46 -12.91 -10.49 23.99
CA THR A 46 -13.60 -9.86 22.85
C THR A 46 -13.90 -8.38 23.09
N GLU A 47 -13.72 -7.89 24.31
CA GLU A 47 -14.04 -6.53 24.76
C GLU A 47 -12.87 -5.94 25.56
N VAL A 48 -12.71 -4.61 25.48
CA VAL A 48 -11.74 -3.80 26.26
C VAL A 48 -12.51 -2.76 27.05
N SER A 49 -12.13 -2.49 28.30
CA SER A 49 -12.84 -1.55 29.17
C SER A 49 -11.90 -0.58 29.90
N VAL A 50 -12.39 0.64 30.13
CA VAL A 50 -11.74 1.70 30.92
C VAL A 50 -12.77 2.42 31.80
N ARG A 51 -12.33 3.11 32.85
CA ARG A 51 -13.22 3.81 33.79
C ARG A 51 -12.78 5.24 34.10
N ALA A 52 -13.71 6.18 33.98
CA ALA A 52 -13.53 7.57 34.41
C ALA A 52 -14.85 8.13 34.97
N GLY A 53 -14.78 8.98 36.01
CA GLY A 53 -15.97 9.63 36.59
C GLY A 53 -17.11 8.66 36.94
N ASP A 54 -16.81 7.53 37.60
CA ASP A 54 -17.75 6.44 37.91
C ASP A 54 -18.51 5.83 36.71
N THR A 55 -17.93 5.99 35.52
CA THR A 55 -18.45 5.46 34.27
C THR A 55 -17.46 4.43 33.75
N THR A 56 -17.93 3.23 33.41
CA THR A 56 -17.12 2.27 32.67
C THR A 56 -17.55 2.33 31.22
N LEU A 57 -16.59 2.52 30.32
CA LEU A 57 -16.74 2.34 28.89
C LEU A 57 -16.17 0.97 28.54
N THR A 58 -16.93 0.17 27.82
CA THR A 58 -16.49 -1.10 27.25
C THR A 58 -16.74 -1.08 25.75
N VAL A 59 -15.74 -1.43 24.95
CA VAL A 59 -15.84 -1.51 23.49
C VAL A 59 -15.45 -2.89 22.99
N ASN A 60 -15.98 -3.27 21.83
CA ASN A 60 -15.50 -4.45 21.13
C ASN A 60 -14.02 -4.28 20.76
N LYS A 61 -13.19 -5.29 21.02
CA LYS A 61 -11.76 -5.29 20.66
C LYS A 61 -11.56 -5.23 19.15
N VAL A 62 -12.48 -5.82 18.38
CA VAL A 62 -12.44 -5.87 16.91
C VAL A 62 -13.40 -4.84 16.33
N VAL A 63 -12.92 -4.06 15.36
CA VAL A 63 -13.74 -3.19 14.53
C VAL A 63 -14.24 -4.01 13.35
N THR A 64 -15.56 -4.12 13.22
CA THR A 64 -16.18 -4.99 12.22
C THR A 64 -16.49 -4.21 10.95
N ARG A 65 -16.16 -4.78 9.79
CA ARG A 65 -16.63 -4.28 8.49
C ARG A 65 -18.06 -4.77 8.22
N ARG A 66 -18.93 -3.91 7.69
CA ARG A 66 -20.26 -4.28 7.19
C ARG A 66 -20.63 -3.45 5.96
N ASP A 67 -21.58 -3.95 5.18
CA ASP A 67 -22.17 -3.18 4.09
C ASP A 67 -23.29 -2.29 4.66
N GLY A 68 -23.10 -0.98 4.58
CA GLY A 68 -24.05 0.04 5.01
C GLY A 68 -24.80 0.67 3.83
N PRO A 69 -25.77 1.56 4.10
CA PRO A 69 -26.54 2.24 3.04
C PRO A 69 -25.69 3.12 2.12
N ASN A 70 -24.53 3.57 2.60
CA ASN A 70 -23.59 4.44 1.86
C ASN A 70 -22.35 3.67 1.37
N GLY A 71 -22.44 2.33 1.28
CA GLY A 71 -21.31 1.46 0.94
C GLY A 71 -20.66 0.80 2.18
N PRO A 72 -19.47 0.19 2.02
CA PRO A 72 -18.81 -0.52 3.10
C PRO A 72 -18.35 0.44 4.21
N GLU A 73 -18.65 0.08 5.45
CA GLU A 73 -18.29 0.85 6.64
C GLU A 73 -17.63 -0.04 7.70
N LEU A 74 -16.77 0.58 8.49
CA LEU A 74 -16.14 0.02 9.68
C LEU A 74 -16.95 0.43 10.89
N VAL A 75 -17.18 -0.49 11.83
CA VAL A 75 -18.07 -0.28 12.97
C VAL A 75 -17.36 -0.62 14.26
N LEU A 76 -17.27 0.36 15.15
CA LEU A 76 -16.90 0.16 16.54
C LEU A 76 -18.17 0.21 17.39
N ARG A 77 -18.41 -0.83 18.17
CA ARG A 77 -19.53 -0.89 19.12
C ARG A 77 -19.03 -0.67 20.53
N GLY A 78 -19.69 0.23 21.25
CA GLY A 78 -19.40 0.55 22.64
C GLY A 78 -20.62 0.46 23.54
N LYS A 79 -20.37 0.22 24.83
CA LYS A 79 -21.37 0.25 25.91
C LYS A 79 -20.83 1.02 27.10
N THR A 80 -21.72 1.71 27.81
CA THR A 80 -21.40 2.49 29.00
C THR A 80 -22.22 2.00 30.21
N THR A 81 -21.74 2.24 31.43
CA THR A 81 -22.54 1.94 32.64
C THR A 81 -23.63 2.98 32.93
N ARG A 82 -23.50 4.18 32.36
CA ARG A 82 -24.45 5.30 32.51
C ARG A 82 -25.26 5.53 31.25
N THR A 83 -26.45 6.10 31.42
CA THR A 83 -27.33 6.46 30.31
C THR A 83 -26.75 7.62 29.49
N LEU A 84 -26.56 7.38 28.20
CA LEU A 84 -26.14 8.35 27.19
C LEU A 84 -27.31 9.24 26.79
N THR A 85 -27.03 10.52 26.58
CA THR A 85 -27.96 11.50 25.98
C THR A 85 -27.53 11.94 24.60
N ASP A 86 -26.22 11.90 24.32
CA ASP A 86 -25.63 12.28 23.04
C ASP A 86 -24.20 11.74 22.91
N GLY A 87 -23.62 11.84 21.71
CA GLY A 87 -22.21 11.60 21.49
C GLY A 87 -21.74 12.00 20.09
N ARG A 88 -20.42 12.04 19.91
CA ARG A 88 -19.78 12.40 18.64
C ARG A 88 -18.41 11.74 18.49
N GLY A 89 -18.07 11.31 17.28
CA GLY A 89 -16.69 10.94 16.90
C GLY A 89 -15.95 12.12 16.29
N PHE A 90 -14.69 12.29 16.65
CA PHE A 90 -13.85 13.37 16.12
C PHE A 90 -12.36 13.04 16.15
N VAL A 91 -11.61 13.74 15.30
CA VAL A 91 -10.14 13.79 15.30
C VAL A 91 -9.77 15.26 15.30
N PHE A 92 -9.03 15.72 16.31
CA PHE A 92 -8.86 17.15 16.55
C PHE A 92 -10.23 17.86 16.63
N ASP A 93 -10.45 18.89 15.83
CA ASP A 93 -11.70 19.65 15.90
C ASP A 93 -12.71 19.20 14.82
N ASP A 94 -12.31 18.25 13.97
CA ASP A 94 -13.08 17.79 12.83
C ASP A 94 -13.92 16.56 13.19
N VAL A 95 -15.20 16.62 12.79
CA VAL A 95 -16.12 15.49 12.93
C VAL A 95 -15.59 14.32 12.11
N TYR A 96 -15.38 13.19 12.76
CA TYR A 96 -14.81 12.02 12.13
C TYR A 96 -15.45 10.74 12.67
N GLY A 97 -16.19 10.07 11.80
CA GLY A 97 -17.05 8.95 12.13
C GLY A 97 -18.47 9.39 12.52
N ASP A 98 -19.46 8.56 12.19
CA ASP A 98 -20.86 8.79 12.49
C ASP A 98 -21.26 8.10 13.79
N PHE A 99 -21.70 8.88 14.78
CA PHE A 99 -22.10 8.38 16.09
C PHE A 99 -23.60 8.06 16.10
N ALA A 100 -23.94 6.82 16.40
CA ALA A 100 -25.32 6.38 16.52
C ALA A 100 -25.59 5.73 17.88
N GLN A 101 -26.40 6.39 18.71
CA GLN A 101 -26.91 5.79 19.94
C GLN A 101 -27.91 4.67 19.60
N LYS A 102 -27.57 3.42 19.94
CA LYS A 102 -28.41 2.23 19.67
C LYS A 102 -29.36 1.90 20.81
N SER A 103 -29.01 2.29 22.03
CA SER A 103 -29.89 2.20 23.20
C SER A 103 -29.46 3.21 24.25
N ALA A 104 -30.14 3.24 25.39
CA ALA A 104 -29.77 4.10 26.52
C ALA A 104 -28.29 4.02 26.93
N ARG A 105 -27.60 2.90 26.67
CA ARG A 105 -26.22 2.66 27.13
C ARG A 105 -25.31 2.03 26.07
N VAL A 106 -25.75 2.00 24.82
CA VAL A 106 -25.02 1.34 23.72
C VAL A 106 -24.98 2.30 22.55
N PHE A 107 -23.81 2.41 21.92
CA PHE A 107 -23.60 3.21 20.72
C PHE A 107 -22.80 2.41 19.69
N GLU A 108 -22.87 2.88 18.46
CA GLU A 108 -21.93 2.54 17.40
C GLU A 108 -21.27 3.81 16.88
N LEU A 109 -20.00 3.69 16.51
CA LEU A 109 -19.29 4.68 15.71
C LEU A 109 -18.94 4.02 14.38
N THR A 110 -19.34 4.64 13.27
CA THR A 110 -19.08 4.10 11.94
C THR A 110 -18.21 4.99 11.09
N TRP A 111 -17.34 4.39 10.26
CA TRP A 111 -16.49 5.10 9.32
C TRP A 111 -16.65 4.50 7.92
N PRO A 112 -16.97 5.29 6.89
CA PRO A 112 -16.88 4.84 5.52
C PRO A 112 -15.45 4.36 5.22
N VAL A 113 -15.30 3.19 4.58
CA VAL A 113 -13.96 2.66 4.26
C VAL A 113 -13.16 3.66 3.40
N SER A 114 -13.83 4.42 2.53
CA SER A 114 -13.20 5.45 1.67
C SER A 114 -12.54 6.59 2.45
N THR A 115 -12.92 6.84 3.70
CA THR A 115 -12.35 7.89 4.55
C THR A 115 -11.64 7.36 5.79
N ALA A 116 -11.58 6.04 5.95
CA ALA A 116 -11.04 5.36 7.13
C ALA A 116 -9.51 5.39 7.27
N ARG A 117 -8.78 6.10 6.41
CA ARG A 117 -7.31 6.10 6.38
C ARG A 117 -6.67 6.52 7.69
N THR A 118 -7.14 7.61 8.27
CA THR A 118 -6.60 8.11 9.54
C THR A 118 -6.85 7.12 10.70
N LEU A 119 -7.92 6.31 10.62
CA LEU A 119 -8.21 5.26 11.60
C LEU A 119 -7.11 4.18 11.62
N THR A 120 -6.64 3.72 10.47
CA THR A 120 -5.64 2.64 10.36
C THR A 120 -4.20 3.15 10.51
N ASP A 121 -3.95 4.41 10.17
CA ASP A 121 -2.72 5.13 10.50
C ASP A 121 -2.55 5.34 12.01
N GLY A 122 -3.58 4.96 12.79
CA GLY A 122 -3.68 5.01 14.26
C GLY A 122 -3.39 6.38 14.80
N VAL A 123 -3.99 7.34 14.11
CA VAL A 123 -4.32 8.64 14.66
C VAL A 123 -5.27 8.44 15.84
N ASP A 124 -5.05 9.22 16.90
CA ASP A 124 -5.93 9.23 18.06
C ASP A 124 -7.35 9.65 17.65
N GLN A 125 -8.29 8.72 17.80
CA GLN A 125 -9.70 8.95 17.58
C GLN A 125 -10.35 9.29 18.90
N PHE A 126 -11.16 10.34 18.93
CA PHE A 126 -11.86 10.74 20.13
C PHE A 126 -13.35 10.52 20.00
N ILE A 127 -13.97 10.13 21.12
CA ILE A 127 -15.42 9.93 21.23
C ILE A 127 -15.90 10.77 22.40
N GLY A 128 -16.62 11.85 22.10
CA GLY A 128 -17.33 12.64 23.10
C GLY A 128 -18.60 11.91 23.50
N LEU A 129 -18.81 11.74 24.81
CA LEU A 129 -19.96 11.04 25.37
C LEU A 129 -20.65 11.96 26.38
N SER A 130 -21.92 12.26 26.14
CA SER A 130 -22.77 13.02 27.05
C SER A 130 -23.73 12.10 27.78
N PHE A 131 -23.94 12.36 29.07
CA PHE A 131 -24.72 11.52 29.94
C PHE A 131 -25.87 12.29 30.59
N VAL A 132 -26.87 11.54 31.07
CA VAL A 132 -27.90 12.11 31.94
C VAL A 132 -27.23 12.74 33.17
N HIS A 133 -27.65 13.97 33.45
CA HIS A 133 -27.06 14.81 34.51
C HIS A 133 -27.07 14.10 35.87
N SER A 134 -25.98 14.27 36.61
CA SER A 134 -25.82 13.72 37.96
C SER A 134 -24.99 14.69 38.80
N SER A 135 -25.51 15.13 39.95
CA SER A 135 -24.84 16.10 40.83
C SER A 135 -23.45 15.68 41.30
N SER A 136 -23.17 14.37 41.31
CA SER A 136 -21.91 13.79 41.77
C SER A 136 -20.96 13.32 40.66
N ARG A 137 -21.31 13.49 39.38
CA ARG A 137 -20.51 12.92 38.27
C ARG A 137 -20.43 13.90 37.09
N PRO A 138 -19.33 13.89 36.32
CA PRO A 138 -19.25 14.67 35.10
C PRO A 138 -20.38 14.32 34.12
N ASP A 139 -20.94 15.34 33.46
CA ASP A 139 -21.98 15.17 32.45
C ASP A 139 -21.40 14.75 31.10
N ASN A 140 -20.11 15.02 30.87
CA ASN A 140 -19.40 14.68 29.64
C ASN A 140 -18.10 13.94 29.98
N LEU A 141 -17.77 12.95 29.16
CA LEU A 141 -16.48 12.28 29.16
C LEU A 141 -15.98 12.17 27.72
N THR A 142 -14.67 12.11 27.54
CA THR A 142 -14.05 11.85 26.24
C THR A 142 -13.29 10.56 26.30
N ALA A 143 -13.56 9.66 25.35
CA ALA A 143 -12.79 8.45 25.16
C ALA A 143 -11.75 8.66 24.04
N ARG A 144 -10.55 8.10 24.23
CA ARG A 144 -9.53 7.95 23.19
C ARG A 144 -9.56 6.51 22.69
N VAL A 145 -9.51 6.35 21.38
CA VAL A 145 -9.43 5.05 20.71
C VAL A 145 -8.32 5.11 19.67
N VAL A 146 -7.40 4.13 19.70
CA VAL A 146 -6.42 3.92 18.64
C VAL A 146 -6.70 2.57 18.02
N VAL A 147 -6.98 2.55 16.72
CA VAL A 147 -7.21 1.32 15.96
C VAL A 147 -5.97 0.99 15.14
N ARG A 148 -5.66 -0.30 15.01
CA ARG A 148 -4.60 -0.81 14.13
C ARG A 148 -5.12 -1.96 13.27
N PRO A 149 -4.66 -2.05 12.02
CA PRO A 149 -4.75 -3.30 11.29
C PRO A 149 -3.97 -4.40 12.00
N ARG A 150 -4.57 -5.58 12.06
CA ARG A 150 -4.01 -6.75 12.74
C ARG A 150 -4.33 -8.00 11.93
N LEU A 151 -3.30 -8.79 11.64
CA LEU A 151 -3.45 -10.13 11.08
C LEU A 151 -4.30 -11.00 12.01
N ALA A 152 -5.21 -11.73 11.41
CA ALA A 152 -6.09 -12.69 12.04
C ALA A 152 -5.98 -14.03 11.31
N THR A 153 -6.49 -15.10 11.94
CA THR A 153 -6.60 -16.44 11.36
C THR A 153 -5.31 -16.94 10.68
N PHE A 154 -4.37 -17.47 11.47
CA PHE A 154 -3.14 -18.03 10.93
C PHE A 154 -3.33 -19.50 10.55
N THR A 155 -3.12 -19.83 9.28
CA THR A 155 -3.14 -21.22 8.78
C THR A 155 -1.88 -21.52 7.98
N GLY A 156 -1.53 -22.80 7.84
CA GLY A 156 -0.30 -23.24 7.15
C GLY A 156 0.88 -23.51 8.11
N SER A 157 2.09 -23.34 7.60
CA SER A 157 3.33 -23.79 8.25
C SER A 157 3.69 -22.98 9.50
N SER A 158 4.04 -23.67 10.59
CA SER A 158 4.60 -23.03 11.79
C SER A 158 6.03 -22.52 11.60
N LYS A 159 6.70 -22.86 10.48
CA LYS A 159 8.05 -22.37 10.17
C LYS A 159 8.07 -20.90 9.79
N ILE A 160 6.94 -20.30 9.44
CA ILE A 160 6.83 -18.86 9.16
C ILE A 160 6.15 -18.23 10.37
N TYR A 161 6.74 -17.19 10.95
CA TYR A 161 6.12 -16.34 11.97
C TYR A 161 5.91 -14.95 11.39
N LEU A 162 4.79 -14.32 11.74
CA LEU A 162 4.43 -12.97 11.33
C LEU A 162 3.99 -12.20 12.58
N THR A 163 4.36 -10.93 12.69
CA THR A 163 3.81 -10.03 13.70
C THR A 163 2.32 -9.84 13.43
N ALA A 164 1.49 -10.04 14.46
CA ALA A 164 0.06 -9.90 14.29
C ALA A 164 -0.34 -8.44 14.04
N GLU A 165 0.28 -7.47 14.70
CA GLU A 165 0.01 -6.05 14.43
C GLU A 165 0.75 -5.57 13.18
N LEU A 166 0.05 -4.83 12.33
CA LEU A 166 0.67 -4.10 11.23
C LEU A 166 1.10 -2.74 11.73
N THR A 167 2.38 -2.43 11.59
CA THR A 167 2.94 -1.17 12.05
C THR A 167 2.93 -0.17 10.91
N PRO A 168 2.13 0.92 10.95
CA PRO A 168 2.26 1.96 9.96
C PRO A 168 3.56 2.72 10.15
N ILE A 169 4.28 2.89 9.06
CA ILE A 169 5.59 3.53 8.99
C ILE A 169 5.64 4.46 7.78
N VAL A 170 6.62 5.36 7.74
CA VAL A 170 6.88 6.15 6.54
C VAL A 170 7.92 5.42 5.69
N TYR A 171 7.53 5.05 4.47
CA TYR A 171 8.39 4.47 3.45
C TYR A 171 8.17 5.19 2.12
N GLY A 172 9.25 5.66 1.49
CA GLY A 172 9.16 6.35 0.20
C GLY A 172 8.24 7.58 0.25
N GLY A 173 8.25 8.31 1.37
CA GLY A 173 7.40 9.49 1.59
C GLY A 173 5.90 9.19 1.75
N THR A 174 5.51 7.93 1.89
CA THR A 174 4.12 7.51 2.10
C THR A 174 3.97 6.64 3.34
N VAL A 175 2.75 6.56 3.88
CA VAL A 175 2.44 5.61 4.95
C VAL A 175 2.12 4.25 4.35
N VAL A 176 2.90 3.24 4.73
CA VAL A 176 2.67 1.82 4.43
C VAL A 176 2.50 1.03 5.73
N TYR A 177 1.84 -0.12 5.65
CA TYR A 177 1.59 -1.00 6.80
C TYR A 177 2.54 -2.18 6.77
N ARG A 178 3.57 -2.13 7.63
CA ARG A 178 4.60 -3.16 7.70
C ARG A 178 4.14 -4.36 8.52
N ILE A 179 4.33 -5.54 7.94
CA ILE A 179 4.29 -6.84 8.60
C ILE A 179 5.73 -7.32 8.73
N ASP A 180 6.21 -7.52 9.95
CA ASP A 180 7.50 -8.16 10.16
C ASP A 180 7.31 -9.66 10.32
N GLY A 181 8.25 -10.43 9.78
CA GLY A 181 8.20 -11.88 9.82
C GLY A 181 9.58 -12.49 10.01
N HIS A 182 9.58 -13.71 10.52
CA HIS A 182 10.79 -14.52 10.55
C HIS A 182 10.48 -15.98 10.24
N THR A 183 11.53 -16.72 9.91
CA THR A 183 11.46 -18.14 9.58
C THR A 183 12.28 -18.97 10.57
N TYR A 184 11.79 -20.16 10.89
CA TYR A 184 12.52 -21.15 11.69
C TYR A 184 13.54 -21.89 10.81
N GLY A 185 14.64 -21.20 10.48
CA GLY A 185 15.74 -21.67 9.64
C GLY A 185 16.04 -20.72 8.48
N ALA A 186 17.22 -20.84 7.90
CA ALA A 186 17.64 -20.02 6.76
C ALA A 186 16.79 -20.32 5.51
N ASN A 187 16.07 -19.32 5.02
CA ASN A 187 15.30 -19.37 3.78
C ASN A 187 16.12 -18.85 2.59
N THR A 188 15.82 -19.35 1.40
CA THR A 188 16.41 -18.91 0.12
C THR A 188 15.54 -17.89 -0.62
N GLY A 189 14.29 -17.70 -0.21
CA GLY A 189 13.42 -16.62 -0.71
C GLY A 189 12.15 -16.48 0.13
N VAL A 190 11.54 -15.30 0.09
CA VAL A 190 10.21 -15.05 0.63
C VAL A 190 9.42 -14.27 -0.43
N ARG A 191 8.19 -14.69 -0.68
CA ARG A 191 7.21 -13.95 -1.48
C ARG A 191 5.91 -13.83 -0.72
N ALA A 192 5.14 -12.80 -1.03
CA ALA A 192 3.83 -12.58 -0.47
C ALA A 192 2.84 -12.39 -1.61
N VAL A 193 1.68 -13.04 -1.53
CA VAL A 193 0.64 -13.01 -2.55
C VAL A 193 -0.62 -12.46 -1.91
N LEU A 194 -1.23 -11.48 -2.56
CA LEU A 194 -2.53 -10.93 -2.21
C LEU A 194 -3.50 -11.15 -3.37
N ASP A 195 -4.56 -11.92 -3.13
CA ASP A 195 -5.61 -12.21 -4.13
C ASP A 195 -5.06 -12.75 -5.47
N GLY A 196 -4.00 -13.56 -5.39
CA GLY A 196 -3.32 -14.16 -6.54
C GLY A 196 -2.23 -13.28 -7.16
N VAL A 197 -2.08 -12.04 -6.72
CA VAL A 197 -1.05 -11.10 -7.20
C VAL A 197 0.14 -11.12 -6.24
N ASP A 198 1.34 -11.39 -6.74
CA ASP A 198 2.56 -11.27 -5.94
C ASP A 198 2.78 -9.79 -5.57
N LEU A 199 3.09 -9.55 -4.30
CA LEU A 199 3.46 -8.23 -3.79
C LEU A 199 4.94 -7.98 -4.11
N THR A 200 5.22 -6.77 -4.60
CA THR A 200 6.57 -6.31 -4.93
C THR A 200 7.36 -5.87 -3.70
N ASP A 201 6.67 -5.41 -2.66
CA ASP A 201 7.30 -4.81 -1.47
C ASP A 201 7.62 -5.84 -0.36
N VAL A 202 8.28 -6.93 -0.74
CA VAL A 202 8.79 -7.94 0.18
C VAL A 202 10.30 -7.78 0.31
N ARG A 203 10.76 -7.46 1.52
CA ARG A 203 12.18 -7.28 1.82
C ARG A 203 12.67 -8.39 2.73
N ARG A 204 13.89 -8.86 2.48
CA ARG A 204 14.54 -9.90 3.27
C ARG A 204 15.88 -9.39 3.79
N PRO A 205 15.91 -8.73 4.98
CA PRO A 205 17.14 -8.20 5.56
C PRO A 205 18.23 -9.26 5.77
N ASP A 206 17.83 -10.50 6.08
CA ASP A 206 18.74 -11.64 6.24
C ASP A 206 18.04 -12.98 5.92
N ASP A 207 18.76 -14.10 6.02
CA ASP A 207 18.23 -15.42 5.68
C ASP A 207 17.13 -15.93 6.63
N THR A 208 16.80 -15.22 7.71
CA THR A 208 15.74 -15.62 8.64
C THR A 208 14.62 -14.59 8.76
N ASN A 209 14.91 -13.31 8.60
CA ASN A 209 13.97 -12.20 8.80
C ASN A 209 13.50 -11.62 7.47
N PHE A 210 12.24 -11.20 7.43
CA PHE A 210 11.65 -10.54 6.29
C PHE A 210 10.59 -9.53 6.74
N SER A 211 10.23 -8.62 5.85
CA SER A 211 9.15 -7.65 6.07
C SER A 211 8.34 -7.51 4.79
N ILE A 212 7.03 -7.37 4.94
CA ILE A 212 6.08 -7.14 3.84
C ILE A 212 5.46 -5.78 4.11
N ASP A 213 5.62 -4.84 3.20
CA ASP A 213 4.99 -3.53 3.29
C ASP A 213 3.72 -3.53 2.44
N LEU A 214 2.58 -3.22 3.06
CA LEU A 214 1.31 -3.10 2.35
C LEU A 214 0.99 -1.63 2.10
N SER A 215 0.66 -1.28 0.87
CA SER A 215 0.04 0.00 0.56
C SER A 215 -1.32 0.10 1.27
N PRO A 216 -1.86 1.32 1.48
CA PRO A 216 -3.19 1.46 2.04
C PRO A 216 -4.27 0.70 1.28
N ASP A 217 -4.26 0.76 -0.05
CA ASP A 217 -5.25 0.07 -0.87
C ASP A 217 -5.13 -1.46 -0.74
N GLN A 218 -3.91 -2.00 -0.66
CA GLN A 218 -3.68 -3.43 -0.41
C GLN A 218 -4.18 -3.84 0.98
N ALA A 219 -3.88 -3.05 2.02
CA ALA A 219 -4.37 -3.31 3.38
C ALA A 219 -5.91 -3.24 3.45
N TYR A 220 -6.55 -2.30 2.75
CA TYR A 220 -8.02 -2.23 2.70
C TYR A 220 -8.65 -3.35 1.88
N GLY A 221 -8.00 -3.77 0.79
CA GLY A 221 -8.40 -4.96 0.02
C GLY A 221 -8.38 -6.22 0.90
N LEU A 222 -7.32 -6.40 1.68
CA LEU A 222 -7.19 -7.47 2.67
C LEU A 222 -8.30 -7.44 3.74
N LEU A 223 -8.62 -6.26 4.27
CA LEU A 223 -9.74 -6.10 5.22
C LEU A 223 -11.10 -6.46 4.60
N ALA A 224 -11.23 -6.38 3.29
CA ALA A 224 -12.49 -6.61 2.62
C ALA A 224 -12.84 -8.10 2.56
N ARG A 225 -12.03 -8.91 1.86
CA ARG A 225 -12.19 -10.37 1.68
C ARG A 225 -10.89 -11.09 1.26
N GLY A 226 -9.72 -10.48 1.46
CA GLY A 226 -8.45 -11.04 0.98
C GLY A 226 -7.76 -11.94 2.00
N ASP A 227 -7.04 -12.94 1.49
CA ASP A 227 -6.05 -13.71 2.24
C ASP A 227 -4.66 -13.26 1.78
N LEU A 228 -3.79 -12.92 2.73
CA LEU A 228 -2.36 -12.75 2.46
C LEU A 228 -1.69 -14.12 2.58
N GLN A 229 -1.14 -14.62 1.48
CA GLN A 229 -0.34 -15.85 1.47
C GLN A 229 1.14 -15.49 1.46
N VAL A 230 1.87 -15.89 2.50
CA VAL A 230 3.31 -15.75 2.61
C VAL A 230 3.97 -17.09 2.31
N ILE A 231 4.90 -17.12 1.37
CA ILE A 231 5.56 -18.34 0.90
C ILE A 231 7.06 -18.16 1.09
N ALA A 232 7.66 -19.05 1.89
CA ALA A 232 9.09 -19.07 2.14
C ALA A 232 9.72 -20.31 1.49
N SER A 233 10.78 -20.09 0.73
CA SER A 233 11.55 -21.13 0.06
C SER A 233 12.73 -21.55 0.94
N PHE A 234 12.96 -22.86 1.07
CA PHE A 234 14.12 -23.43 1.77
C PHE A 234 14.85 -24.40 0.83
N PRO A 235 16.11 -24.77 1.12
CA PRO A 235 16.81 -25.81 0.36
C PRO A 235 16.07 -27.15 0.32
N THR A 236 15.21 -27.41 1.32
CA THR A 236 14.40 -28.64 1.45
C THR A 236 13.02 -28.54 0.79
N GLY A 237 12.66 -27.40 0.18
CA GLY A 237 11.35 -27.13 -0.40
C GLY A 237 10.66 -25.89 0.19
N GLY A 238 9.58 -25.45 -0.46
CA GLY A 238 8.78 -24.30 -0.03
C GLY A 238 7.75 -24.65 1.05
N VAL A 239 7.43 -23.68 1.88
CA VAL A 239 6.30 -23.73 2.83
C VAL A 239 5.52 -22.44 2.75
N ASP A 240 4.23 -22.49 3.06
CA ASP A 240 3.37 -21.31 3.03
C ASP A 240 2.60 -21.11 4.34
N LYS A 241 2.19 -19.87 4.56
CA LYS A 241 1.32 -19.43 5.66
C LYS A 241 0.30 -18.45 5.11
N ARG A 242 -0.97 -18.66 5.46
CA ARG A 242 -2.08 -17.78 5.07
C ARG A 242 -2.62 -17.07 6.30
N VAL A 243 -2.94 -15.80 6.12
CA VAL A 243 -3.49 -14.92 7.15
C VAL A 243 -4.57 -14.03 6.56
N THR A 244 -5.55 -13.67 7.37
CA THR A 244 -6.53 -12.64 7.04
C THR A 244 -6.17 -11.34 7.75
N LEU A 245 -6.80 -10.23 7.38
CA LEU A 245 -6.62 -8.96 8.08
C LEU A 245 -7.92 -8.53 8.76
N GLY A 246 -7.79 -8.01 9.98
CA GLY A 246 -8.86 -7.34 10.71
C GLY A 246 -8.38 -6.01 11.26
N LEU A 247 -9.29 -5.29 11.92
CA LEU A 247 -8.98 -4.08 12.67
C LEU A 247 -9.22 -4.32 14.15
N SER A 248 -8.28 -3.88 14.98
CA SER A 248 -8.37 -4.06 16.43
C SER A 248 -8.00 -2.80 17.19
N ILE A 249 -8.60 -2.63 18.37
CA ILE A 249 -8.25 -1.58 19.32
C ILE A 249 -6.86 -1.87 19.89
N LYS A 250 -5.92 -0.95 19.66
CA LYS A 250 -4.59 -0.94 20.29
C LYS A 250 -4.62 -0.20 21.62
N LYS A 251 -5.30 0.95 21.68
CA LYS A 251 -5.43 1.76 22.90
C LYS A 251 -6.88 2.17 23.11
N LEU A 252 -7.30 2.10 24.37
CA LEU A 252 -8.54 2.67 24.84
C LEU A 252 -8.25 3.51 26.07
N GLY A 253 -8.66 4.77 26.06
CA GLY A 253 -8.58 5.67 27.20
C GLY A 253 -9.91 6.37 27.43
N MET A 254 -10.14 6.85 28.63
CA MET A 254 -11.28 7.72 28.94
C MET A 254 -10.89 8.75 29.99
N THR A 255 -11.31 10.00 29.78
CA THR A 255 -11.02 11.12 30.68
C THR A 255 -12.24 12.01 30.89
N SER A 256 -12.28 12.67 32.04
CA SER A 256 -13.19 13.79 32.32
C SER A 256 -12.56 15.16 32.04
N GLY A 257 -11.27 15.21 31.71
CA GLY A 257 -10.54 16.44 31.39
C GLY A 257 -10.59 16.81 29.92
N ASP A 258 -9.81 17.83 29.55
CA ASP A 258 -9.56 18.15 28.14
C ASP A 258 -8.74 17.03 27.49
N ALA A 259 -9.22 16.53 26.35
CA ALA A 259 -8.59 15.40 25.68
C ALA A 259 -7.20 15.73 25.12
N TYR A 260 -6.94 16.98 24.74
CA TYR A 260 -5.67 17.42 24.18
C TYR A 260 -4.66 17.81 25.24
N GLU A 261 -5.11 18.13 26.46
CA GLU A 261 -4.20 18.21 27.60
C GLU A 261 -3.76 16.82 28.07
N VAL A 262 -4.67 15.85 28.07
CA VAL A 262 -4.38 14.47 28.51
C VAL A 262 -3.62 13.67 27.45
N TRP A 263 -4.03 13.78 26.19
CA TRP A 263 -3.43 13.11 25.03
C TRP A 263 -3.06 14.15 23.98
N PRO A 264 -1.97 14.90 24.21
CA PRO A 264 -1.56 15.94 23.29
C PRO A 264 -1.23 15.37 21.91
N PRO A 265 -1.48 16.14 20.84
CA PRO A 265 -1.06 15.77 19.50
C PRO A 265 0.42 15.38 19.48
N PRO A 266 0.81 14.34 18.72
CA PRO A 266 2.21 13.97 18.57
C PRO A 266 3.04 15.15 18.09
N THR A 267 4.17 15.38 18.76
CA THR A 267 5.15 16.40 18.38
C THR A 267 6.45 15.75 17.94
N CYS A 268 7.26 16.45 17.15
CA CYS A 268 8.60 16.01 16.82
C CYS A 268 9.50 16.00 18.05
N THR A 269 9.58 14.85 18.71
CA THR A 269 10.44 14.69 19.89
C THR A 269 11.91 14.80 19.50
N SER A 270 12.76 15.24 20.43
CA SER A 270 14.22 15.29 20.19
C SER A 270 14.81 13.91 19.86
N THR A 271 14.25 12.84 20.41
CA THR A 271 14.68 11.46 20.15
C THR A 271 14.34 11.05 18.71
N THR A 272 13.09 11.23 18.28
CA THR A 272 12.68 10.93 16.90
C THR A 272 13.45 11.78 15.91
N ARG A 273 13.59 13.09 16.17
CA ARG A 273 14.38 13.99 15.34
C ARG A 273 15.83 13.55 15.20
N SER A 274 16.47 13.17 16.30
CA SER A 274 17.87 12.74 16.29
C SER A 274 18.05 11.41 15.56
N CYS A 275 17.10 10.47 15.70
CA CYS A 275 17.09 9.24 14.92
C CYS A 275 17.01 9.54 13.42
N LEU A 276 16.05 10.37 13.01
CA LEU A 276 15.85 10.74 11.61
C LEU A 276 17.11 11.41 11.03
N LEU A 277 17.70 12.38 11.74
CA LEU A 277 18.94 13.03 11.29
C LEU A 277 20.17 12.10 11.28
N GLY A 278 20.09 10.94 11.93
CA GLY A 278 21.14 9.93 11.93
C GLY A 278 21.05 8.91 10.79
N LEU A 279 19.94 8.90 10.03
CA LEU A 279 19.80 8.04 8.85
C LEU A 279 20.66 8.58 7.69
N ALA A 280 21.08 7.68 6.81
CA ALA A 280 21.88 8.04 5.64
C ALA A 280 21.10 8.94 4.67
N ASP A 281 21.81 9.77 3.91
CA ASP A 281 21.19 10.46 2.78
C ASP A 281 20.66 9.44 1.77
N GLY A 282 19.51 9.74 1.16
CA GLY A 282 18.77 8.78 0.33
C GLY A 282 17.89 7.78 1.09
N ALA A 283 17.87 7.79 2.43
CA ALA A 283 17.04 6.83 3.19
C ALA A 283 15.54 7.02 2.91
N LEU A 284 14.90 5.97 2.40
CA LEU A 284 13.45 5.92 2.11
C LEU A 284 12.65 5.29 3.25
N ASP A 285 13.25 4.37 4.01
CA ASP A 285 12.60 3.68 5.13
C ASP A 285 12.87 4.42 6.44
N LEU A 286 11.82 5.01 7.01
CA LEU A 286 11.90 5.74 8.29
C LEU A 286 11.31 4.94 9.45
N GLY A 287 10.87 3.70 9.22
CA GLY A 287 10.24 2.85 10.23
C GLY A 287 11.13 2.55 11.43
N GLY A 288 12.46 2.54 11.23
CA GLY A 288 13.44 2.38 12.32
C GLY A 288 13.42 3.52 13.35
N CYS A 289 12.86 4.69 13.00
CA CYS A 289 12.72 5.83 13.92
C CYS A 289 11.36 5.92 14.59
N GLY A 290 10.45 4.99 14.31
CA GLY A 290 9.15 4.84 14.96
C GLY A 290 7.98 4.75 13.99
N GLU A 291 6.78 4.67 14.57
CA GLU A 291 5.52 4.64 13.82
C GLU A 291 5.31 5.93 13.01
N ALA A 292 4.58 5.81 11.90
CA ALA A 292 4.34 6.89 10.95
C ALA A 292 3.85 8.18 11.61
N ILE A 293 2.94 8.10 12.58
CA ILE A 293 2.38 9.27 13.27
C ILE A 293 3.45 10.08 14.01
N LYS A 294 4.44 9.42 14.62
CA LYS A 294 5.54 10.08 15.34
C LYS A 294 6.57 10.65 14.38
N VAL A 295 6.85 9.92 13.30
CA VAL A 295 7.79 10.35 12.26
C VAL A 295 7.24 11.55 11.49
N ASN A 296 5.97 11.51 11.07
CA ASN A 296 5.31 12.59 10.36
C ASN A 296 5.14 13.85 11.21
N ALA A 297 5.09 13.74 12.54
CA ALA A 297 5.13 14.91 13.42
C ALA A 297 6.42 15.74 13.29
N CYS A 298 7.47 15.20 12.67
CA CYS A 298 8.71 15.89 12.33
C CYS A 298 8.72 16.52 10.93
N ALA A 299 7.72 16.28 10.09
CA ALA A 299 7.61 16.92 8.79
C ALA A 299 7.55 18.45 8.95
N GLY A 300 8.32 19.17 8.11
CA GLY A 300 8.48 20.62 8.20
C GLY A 300 9.54 21.10 9.22
N GLN A 301 10.00 20.24 10.13
CA GLN A 301 11.16 20.53 10.99
C GLN A 301 12.46 19.91 10.47
N VAL A 302 12.34 18.77 9.77
CA VAL A 302 13.42 18.08 9.07
C VAL A 302 12.94 17.62 7.70
N GLY A 303 13.89 17.35 6.82
CA GLY A 303 13.60 16.90 5.45
C GLY A 303 13.10 17.98 4.51
N VAL A 304 12.58 17.53 3.38
CA VAL A 304 12.15 18.35 2.26
C VAL A 304 10.86 17.80 1.67
N PHE A 305 10.07 18.66 1.05
CA PHE A 305 8.90 18.26 0.28
C PHE A 305 9.25 18.21 -1.21
N VAL A 306 8.47 17.44 -1.97
CA VAL A 306 8.38 17.63 -3.42
C VAL A 306 7.53 18.87 -3.65
N ASP A 307 8.21 19.95 -4.01
CA ASP A 307 7.60 21.22 -4.41
C ASP A 307 7.56 21.33 -5.94
N ASP A 308 6.91 22.40 -6.43
CA ASP A 308 6.80 22.67 -7.86
C ASP A 308 8.17 22.79 -8.54
N VAL A 309 9.19 23.28 -7.82
CA VAL A 309 10.55 23.43 -8.38
C VAL A 309 11.18 22.07 -8.66
N ALA A 310 11.14 21.15 -7.69
CA ALA A 310 11.66 19.79 -7.87
C ALA A 310 10.87 19.01 -8.93
N PHE A 311 9.54 19.18 -8.94
CA PHE A 311 8.66 18.59 -9.96
C PHE A 311 9.03 19.08 -11.37
N GLN A 312 9.08 20.41 -11.59
CA GLN A 312 9.39 20.98 -12.91
C GLN A 312 10.80 20.66 -13.37
N ALA A 313 11.78 20.60 -12.46
CA ALA A 313 13.15 20.18 -12.80
C ALA A 313 13.21 18.71 -13.27
N THR A 314 12.44 17.83 -12.64
CA THR A 314 12.38 16.41 -13.03
C THR A 314 11.62 16.25 -14.35
N LEU A 315 10.51 16.97 -14.54
CA LEU A 315 9.78 16.98 -15.80
C LEU A 315 10.63 17.52 -16.96
N HIS A 316 11.44 18.55 -16.72
CA HIS A 316 12.42 19.05 -17.70
C HIS A 316 13.49 17.99 -18.05
N THR A 317 13.88 17.17 -17.09
CA THR A 317 14.80 16.04 -17.33
C THR A 317 14.15 14.99 -18.24
N ALA A 318 12.86 14.69 -18.02
CA ALA A 318 12.09 13.82 -18.92
C ALA A 318 11.98 14.42 -20.33
N ASP A 319 11.65 15.71 -20.45
CA ASP A 319 11.60 16.42 -21.73
C ASP A 319 12.93 16.33 -22.49
N THR A 320 14.04 16.54 -21.78
CA THR A 320 15.38 16.48 -22.39
C THR A 320 15.70 15.09 -22.92
N ARG A 321 15.29 14.03 -22.21
CA ARG A 321 15.47 12.64 -22.64
C ARG A 321 14.61 12.30 -23.86
N LEU A 322 13.33 12.69 -23.81
CA LEU A 322 12.36 12.45 -24.89
C LEU A 322 12.67 13.27 -26.16
N ALA A 323 13.41 14.38 -26.05
CA ALA A 323 13.84 15.19 -27.17
C ALA A 323 15.09 14.66 -27.90
N THR A 324 15.69 13.56 -27.45
CA THR A 324 16.88 12.98 -28.11
C THR A 324 16.50 12.25 -29.41
N SER A 325 17.45 12.19 -30.36
CA SER A 325 17.24 11.40 -31.58
C SER A 325 17.03 9.92 -31.28
N ALA A 326 17.72 9.38 -30.28
CA ALA A 326 17.56 8.00 -29.85
C ALA A 326 16.12 7.71 -29.37
N ALA A 327 15.54 8.57 -28.53
CA ALA A 327 14.15 8.40 -28.09
C ALA A 327 13.16 8.48 -29.26
N HIS A 328 13.42 9.34 -30.25
CA HIS A 328 12.62 9.40 -31.46
C HIS A 328 12.78 8.14 -32.33
N ASP A 329 13.99 7.62 -32.49
CA ASP A 329 14.25 6.39 -33.24
C ASP A 329 13.57 5.19 -32.56
N ASP A 330 13.61 5.11 -31.22
CA ASP A 330 12.89 4.11 -30.44
C ASP A 330 11.36 4.24 -30.64
N ALA A 331 10.84 5.46 -30.64
CA ALA A 331 9.42 5.71 -30.90
C ALA A 331 9.01 5.30 -32.34
N VAL A 332 9.85 5.59 -33.34
CA VAL A 332 9.62 5.17 -34.73
C VAL A 332 9.63 3.64 -34.83
N ALA A 333 10.57 2.99 -34.18
CA ALA A 333 10.64 1.53 -34.10
C ALA A 333 9.37 0.95 -33.47
N LEU A 334 8.93 1.51 -32.35
CA LEU A 334 7.79 1.00 -31.59
C LEU A 334 6.46 1.24 -32.31
N VAL A 335 6.14 2.49 -32.63
CA VAL A 335 4.81 2.91 -33.09
C VAL A 335 4.75 3.38 -34.54
N GLY A 336 5.86 3.35 -35.28
CA GLY A 336 5.93 3.87 -36.65
C GLY A 336 6.20 5.38 -36.70
N ALA A 337 6.76 5.84 -37.82
CA ALA A 337 7.24 7.22 -37.96
C ALA A 337 6.13 8.28 -37.96
N ASP A 338 4.92 7.92 -38.41
CA ASP A 338 3.77 8.82 -38.44
C ASP A 338 3.17 9.07 -37.05
N LYS A 339 3.42 8.18 -36.08
CA LYS A 339 2.92 8.30 -34.69
C LYS A 339 4.00 8.60 -33.65
N ALA A 340 5.28 8.56 -34.01
CA ALA A 340 6.39 8.74 -33.07
C ALA A 340 6.27 10.00 -32.19
N ASN A 341 5.90 11.14 -32.77
CA ASN A 341 5.74 12.38 -32.00
C ASN A 341 4.53 12.36 -31.05
N GLU A 342 3.43 11.72 -31.45
CA GLU A 342 2.24 11.57 -30.61
C GLU A 342 2.54 10.64 -29.43
N PHE A 343 3.28 9.55 -29.68
CA PHE A 343 3.76 8.65 -28.64
C PHE A 343 4.67 9.37 -27.63
N LEU A 344 5.67 10.13 -28.09
CA LEU A 344 6.57 10.87 -27.18
C LEU A 344 5.80 11.89 -26.33
N PHE A 345 4.76 12.53 -26.91
CA PHE A 345 3.87 13.40 -26.15
C PHE A 345 3.07 12.62 -25.09
N ALA A 346 2.49 11.47 -25.44
CA ALA A 346 1.79 10.61 -24.50
C ALA A 346 2.71 10.11 -23.38
N ALA A 347 3.93 9.67 -23.71
CA ALA A 347 4.92 9.22 -22.72
C ALA A 347 5.26 10.33 -21.71
N LYS A 348 5.39 11.58 -22.16
CA LYS A 348 5.53 12.73 -21.26
C LYS A 348 4.35 12.86 -20.31
N GLN A 349 3.11 12.74 -20.81
CA GLN A 349 1.90 12.85 -19.97
C GLN A 349 1.84 11.74 -18.92
N VAL A 350 2.28 10.52 -19.25
CA VAL A 350 2.39 9.42 -18.28
C VAL A 350 3.41 9.73 -17.20
N VAL A 351 4.59 10.23 -17.57
CA VAL A 351 5.62 10.68 -16.61
C VAL A 351 5.09 11.81 -15.73
N GLU A 352 4.44 12.81 -16.31
CA GLU A 352 3.83 13.93 -15.59
C GLU A 352 2.83 13.43 -14.54
N GLY A 353 1.90 12.54 -14.93
CA GLY A 353 0.94 11.95 -13.99
C GLY A 353 1.58 11.13 -12.86
N LYS A 354 2.70 10.45 -13.11
CA LYS A 354 3.47 9.76 -12.06
C LYS A 354 4.16 10.74 -11.11
N LEU A 355 4.72 11.82 -11.64
CA LEU A 355 5.36 12.88 -10.84
C LEU A 355 4.33 13.66 -10.01
N GLU A 356 3.12 13.89 -10.53
CA GLU A 356 2.04 14.57 -9.81
C GLU A 356 1.65 13.82 -8.54
N GLN A 357 1.68 12.48 -8.58
CA GLN A 357 1.44 11.64 -7.39
C GLN A 357 2.51 11.83 -6.30
N GLN A 358 3.66 12.41 -6.62
CA GLN A 358 4.75 12.72 -5.69
C GLN A 358 4.62 14.12 -5.08
N LEU A 359 3.87 15.05 -5.68
CA LEU A 359 3.73 16.43 -5.19
C LEU A 359 3.23 16.45 -3.74
N GLY A 360 3.87 17.29 -2.93
CA GLY A 360 3.55 17.43 -1.50
C GLY A 360 4.00 16.26 -0.63
N ARG A 361 4.60 15.20 -1.18
CA ARG A 361 5.21 14.14 -0.36
C ARG A 361 6.45 14.66 0.36
N TRP A 362 6.60 14.21 1.60
CA TRP A 362 7.72 14.56 2.46
C TRP A 362 8.79 13.46 2.44
N TYR A 363 10.05 13.87 2.33
CA TYR A 363 11.21 13.00 2.36
C TYR A 363 12.23 13.52 3.37
N LEU A 364 12.97 12.62 4.01
CA LEU A 364 13.95 12.98 5.02
C LEU A 364 15.12 13.83 4.48
N SER A 365 15.44 13.71 3.20
CA SER A 365 16.54 14.45 2.57
C SER A 365 16.29 14.72 1.10
N ALA A 366 17.07 15.65 0.54
CA ALA A 366 17.02 15.96 -0.89
C ALA A 366 17.42 14.76 -1.77
N GLY A 367 18.38 13.94 -1.31
CA GLY A 367 18.74 12.70 -1.98
C GLY A 367 17.57 11.72 -2.05
N ALA A 368 16.89 11.47 -0.92
CA ALA A 368 15.73 10.58 -0.87
C ALA A 368 14.58 11.06 -1.78
N ARG A 369 14.32 12.38 -1.77
CA ARG A 369 13.35 13.01 -2.68
C ARG A 369 13.74 12.79 -4.14
N GLN A 370 15.00 13.02 -4.50
CA GLN A 370 15.46 12.85 -5.88
C GLN A 370 15.36 11.40 -6.33
N THR A 371 15.77 10.43 -5.50
CA THR A 371 15.61 9.01 -5.80
C THR A 371 14.15 8.64 -6.09
N ALA A 372 13.20 9.17 -5.32
CA ALA A 372 11.78 8.91 -5.57
C ALA A 372 11.26 9.59 -6.86
N LEU A 373 11.73 10.79 -7.17
CA LEU A 373 11.38 11.50 -8.41
C LEU A 373 11.98 10.82 -9.65
N ASP A 374 13.23 10.36 -9.57
CA ASP A 374 13.88 9.59 -10.63
C ASP A 374 13.14 8.28 -10.87
N GLY A 375 12.78 7.55 -9.80
CA GLY A 375 11.96 6.34 -9.92
C GLY A 375 10.59 6.60 -10.55
N ALA A 376 9.91 7.69 -10.19
CA ALA A 376 8.63 8.06 -10.82
C ALA A 376 8.78 8.43 -12.30
N LEU A 377 9.90 9.06 -12.69
CA LEU A 377 10.23 9.35 -14.08
C LEU A 377 10.45 8.05 -14.86
N GLU A 378 11.33 7.17 -14.38
CA GLU A 378 11.65 5.91 -15.09
C GLU A 378 10.42 5.01 -15.18
N GLY A 379 9.71 4.80 -14.08
CA GLY A 379 8.47 4.01 -14.07
C GLY A 379 7.37 4.61 -14.96
N GLY A 380 7.34 5.93 -15.16
CA GLY A 380 6.44 6.58 -16.12
C GLY A 380 6.83 6.30 -17.57
N LEU A 381 8.12 6.37 -17.89
CA LEU A 381 8.63 6.01 -19.22
C LEU A 381 8.40 4.52 -19.50
N ASP A 382 8.71 3.64 -18.55
CA ASP A 382 8.61 2.20 -18.74
C ASP A 382 7.15 1.77 -18.96
N VAL A 383 6.19 2.34 -18.22
CA VAL A 383 4.75 2.13 -18.48
C VAL A 383 4.35 2.60 -19.88
N ALA A 384 4.79 3.80 -20.30
CA ALA A 384 4.44 4.31 -21.62
C ALA A 384 4.99 3.43 -22.76
N TYR A 385 6.22 2.95 -22.64
CA TYR A 385 6.85 2.09 -23.64
C TYR A 385 6.29 0.68 -23.67
N ALA A 386 5.84 0.16 -22.53
CA ALA A 386 5.20 -1.15 -22.47
C ALA A 386 3.78 -1.13 -23.05
N ARG A 387 3.08 0.01 -22.99
CA ARG A 387 1.68 0.15 -23.39
C ARG A 387 1.42 1.33 -24.34
N PRO A 388 2.07 1.38 -25.52
CA PRO A 388 1.94 2.51 -26.42
C PRO A 388 0.49 2.74 -26.90
N PHE A 389 -0.32 1.69 -27.02
CA PHE A 389 -1.70 1.76 -27.53
C PHE A 389 -2.78 2.04 -26.48
N ASP A 390 -2.42 2.15 -25.19
CA ASP A 390 -3.31 2.75 -24.20
C ASP A 390 -3.55 4.25 -24.49
N TYR A 391 -2.64 4.86 -25.27
CA TYR A 391 -2.61 6.30 -25.52
C TYR A 391 -2.72 6.70 -26.99
N LEU A 392 -2.63 5.72 -27.91
CA LEU A 392 -2.63 5.94 -29.35
C LEU A 392 -3.74 5.12 -30.00
N GLU A 393 -4.40 5.69 -31.00
CA GLU A 393 -5.27 4.91 -31.87
C GLU A 393 -4.41 3.95 -32.71
N ALA A 394 -4.88 2.72 -32.94
CA ALA A 394 -4.22 1.77 -33.84
C ALA A 394 -4.28 2.26 -35.31
N HIS A 395 -3.32 1.85 -36.14
CA HIS A 395 -3.30 2.19 -37.57
C HIS A 395 -4.54 1.60 -38.25
N ALA A 396 -5.14 2.38 -39.15
CA ALA A 396 -6.21 1.88 -40.00
C ALA A 396 -5.64 0.99 -41.12
N ALA A 397 -6.36 -0.08 -41.46
CA ALA A 397 -6.02 -0.91 -42.61
C ALA A 397 -6.12 -0.11 -43.91
N VAL A 398 -5.06 -0.16 -44.72
CA VAL A 398 -5.02 0.46 -46.06
C VAL A 398 -4.75 -0.66 -47.09
N PRO A 399 -5.81 -1.30 -47.63
CA PRO A 399 -5.65 -2.41 -48.56
C PRO A 399 -4.77 -2.05 -49.77
N GLY A 400 -3.85 -2.94 -50.13
CA GLY A 400 -2.92 -2.74 -51.25
C GLY A 400 -1.71 -1.86 -50.94
N ASN A 401 -1.54 -1.41 -49.68
CA ASN A 401 -0.33 -0.75 -49.21
C ASN A 401 0.39 -1.63 -48.19
N ALA A 402 1.37 -2.40 -48.67
CA ALA A 402 2.21 -3.29 -47.87
C ALA A 402 2.86 -2.63 -46.64
N ALA A 403 3.26 -1.35 -46.73
CA ALA A 403 3.90 -0.66 -45.62
C ALA A 403 2.87 -0.29 -44.53
N ALA A 404 1.70 0.19 -44.93
CA ALA A 404 0.61 0.51 -43.99
C ALA A 404 0.09 -0.75 -43.29
N MET A 405 -0.03 -1.85 -44.03
CA MET A 405 -0.49 -3.13 -43.47
C MET A 405 0.54 -3.77 -42.51
N ARG A 406 1.85 -3.52 -42.68
CA ARG A 406 2.88 -3.87 -41.67
C ARG A 406 2.67 -3.13 -40.35
N ASN A 407 2.34 -1.84 -40.41
CA ASN A 407 2.06 -1.05 -39.21
C ASN A 407 0.85 -1.61 -38.47
N VAL A 408 -0.23 -1.98 -39.17
CA VAL A 408 -1.42 -2.61 -38.56
C VAL A 408 -1.07 -3.93 -37.87
N ALA A 409 -0.23 -4.76 -38.50
CA ALA A 409 0.22 -6.02 -37.90
C ALA A 409 1.07 -5.78 -36.63
N ALA A 410 2.01 -4.83 -36.68
CA ALA A 410 2.84 -4.46 -35.53
C ALA A 410 1.99 -3.93 -34.37
N ASP A 411 0.99 -3.08 -34.65
CA ASP A 411 0.05 -2.59 -33.65
C ASP A 411 -0.74 -3.73 -33.00
N ALA A 412 -1.20 -4.71 -33.79
CA ALA A 412 -1.93 -5.87 -33.26
C ALA A 412 -1.05 -6.76 -32.37
N VAL A 413 0.22 -6.96 -32.72
CA VAL A 413 1.19 -7.68 -31.89
C VAL A 413 1.41 -6.96 -30.57
N LEU A 414 1.65 -5.64 -30.60
CA LEU A 414 1.83 -4.83 -29.40
C LEU A 414 0.58 -4.80 -28.51
N ALA A 415 -0.61 -4.71 -29.09
CA ALA A 415 -1.87 -4.79 -28.35
C ALA A 415 -2.09 -6.16 -27.71
N GLU A 416 -1.57 -7.23 -28.31
CA GLU A 416 -1.64 -8.57 -27.71
C GLU A 416 -0.58 -8.76 -26.63
N LEU A 417 0.65 -8.29 -26.84
CA LEU A 417 1.70 -8.25 -25.82
C LEU A 417 1.26 -7.47 -24.58
N ASP A 418 0.51 -6.39 -24.75
CA ASP A 418 -0.06 -5.63 -23.63
C ASP A 418 -1.09 -6.44 -22.82
N ARG A 419 -1.84 -7.33 -23.49
CA ARG A 419 -2.77 -8.27 -22.83
C ARG A 419 -2.08 -9.50 -22.27
N MET A 420 -0.85 -9.79 -22.71
CA MET A 420 -0.07 -10.87 -22.14
C MET A 420 0.27 -10.49 -20.72
N ASP A 421 -0.44 -11.14 -19.80
CA ASP A 421 -0.18 -10.99 -18.39
C ASP A 421 1.14 -11.70 -18.10
N PHE A 422 2.25 -10.94 -18.08
CA PHE A 422 3.61 -11.43 -17.80
C PHE A 422 3.78 -11.91 -16.34
N VAL A 423 2.70 -12.36 -15.68
CA VAL A 423 2.62 -12.68 -14.26
C VAL A 423 3.73 -13.62 -13.81
N HIS A 424 4.28 -14.43 -14.70
CA HIS A 424 5.27 -15.43 -14.31
C HIS A 424 6.41 -15.56 -15.33
N THR A 425 7.50 -14.82 -15.11
CA THR A 425 8.82 -15.40 -15.39
C THR A 425 9.42 -15.86 -14.08
N GLU A 426 10.03 -17.05 -14.08
CA GLU A 426 10.47 -17.82 -12.91
C GLU A 426 11.60 -17.16 -12.09
N PHE A 427 11.91 -15.90 -12.35
CA PHE A 427 13.20 -15.26 -12.04
C PHE A 427 13.17 -14.26 -10.87
N ALA A 428 12.07 -14.16 -10.12
CA ALA A 428 11.97 -13.28 -8.95
C ALA A 428 12.33 -11.79 -9.23
N ARG A 429 12.03 -11.31 -10.44
CA ARG A 429 12.19 -9.91 -10.86
C ARG A 429 10.89 -9.14 -10.63
N THR A 430 10.96 -7.85 -10.33
CA THR A 430 9.74 -7.03 -10.19
C THR A 430 9.12 -6.81 -11.57
N LEU A 431 7.81 -6.48 -11.63
CA LEU A 431 7.17 -6.11 -12.88
C LEU A 431 7.89 -4.93 -13.53
N GLU A 432 8.35 -3.95 -12.75
CA GLU A 432 9.09 -2.79 -13.23
C GLU A 432 10.46 -3.19 -13.82
N ASP A 433 11.22 -4.09 -13.17
CA ASP A 433 12.47 -4.64 -13.73
C ASP A 433 12.21 -5.39 -15.04
N LEU A 434 11.13 -6.18 -15.08
CA LEU A 434 10.71 -6.86 -16.29
C LEU A 434 10.35 -5.82 -17.35
N THR A 435 9.47 -4.86 -17.07
CA THR A 435 9.08 -3.79 -18.00
C THR A 435 10.30 -3.03 -18.55
N HIS A 436 11.30 -2.76 -17.71
CA HIS A 436 12.53 -2.09 -18.12
C HIS A 436 13.37 -2.94 -19.10
N GLU A 437 13.61 -4.21 -18.78
CA GLU A 437 14.29 -5.14 -19.70
C GLU A 437 13.45 -5.41 -20.97
N TYR A 438 12.13 -5.56 -20.80
CA TYR A 438 11.14 -5.76 -21.86
C TYR A 438 11.10 -4.58 -22.83
N ARG A 439 11.23 -3.33 -22.35
CA ARG A 439 11.33 -2.14 -23.20
C ARG A 439 12.54 -2.24 -24.13
N ALA A 440 13.70 -2.64 -23.61
CA ALA A 440 14.91 -2.77 -24.42
C ALA A 440 14.82 -3.89 -25.47
N MET A 441 14.16 -5.01 -25.12
CA MET A 441 13.91 -6.12 -26.05
C MET A 441 12.86 -5.77 -27.12
N HIS A 442 11.67 -5.32 -26.72
CA HIS A 442 10.57 -5.05 -27.66
C HIS A 442 10.86 -3.95 -28.66
N VAL A 443 11.57 -2.88 -28.29
CA VAL A 443 11.93 -1.84 -29.27
C VAL A 443 12.79 -2.43 -30.38
N ALA A 444 13.74 -3.32 -30.04
CA ALA A 444 14.58 -4.00 -31.03
C ALA A 444 13.77 -5.02 -31.85
N ASP A 445 12.96 -5.87 -31.21
CA ASP A 445 12.20 -6.93 -31.88
C ASP A 445 11.11 -6.37 -32.79
N ILE A 446 10.40 -5.32 -32.36
CA ILE A 446 9.39 -4.65 -33.20
C ILE A 446 10.05 -3.88 -34.34
N ALA A 447 11.22 -3.27 -34.13
CA ALA A 447 12.00 -2.68 -35.23
C ALA A 447 12.36 -3.75 -36.26
N GLU A 448 12.81 -4.91 -35.81
CA GLU A 448 13.11 -6.05 -36.66
C GLU A 448 11.85 -6.54 -37.41
N PHE A 449 10.72 -6.69 -36.71
CA PHE A 449 9.44 -7.08 -37.32
C PHE A 449 9.01 -6.08 -38.42
N ARG A 450 9.11 -4.78 -38.17
CA ARG A 450 8.74 -3.74 -39.15
C ARG A 450 9.66 -3.72 -40.37
N THR A 451 10.91 -4.17 -40.23
CA THR A 451 11.92 -4.15 -41.31
C THR A 451 11.98 -5.44 -42.12
N ASN A 452 11.82 -6.60 -41.47
CA ASN A 452 12.07 -7.91 -42.06
C ASN A 452 10.81 -8.66 -42.52
N VAL A 453 9.61 -8.26 -42.09
CA VAL A 453 8.39 -8.97 -42.50
C VAL A 453 7.96 -8.51 -43.90
N GLU A 454 8.08 -9.41 -44.86
CA GLU A 454 7.58 -9.20 -46.22
C GLU A 454 6.13 -9.69 -46.34
N PRO A 455 5.26 -8.95 -47.04
CA PRO A 455 3.98 -9.51 -47.46
C PRO A 455 4.22 -10.57 -48.53
N GLU A 456 3.83 -11.81 -48.27
CA GLU A 456 3.77 -12.84 -49.30
C GLU A 456 2.36 -12.93 -49.88
N PRO A 457 2.22 -12.93 -51.23
CA PRO A 457 0.93 -13.13 -51.85
C PRO A 457 0.40 -14.53 -51.53
N TYR A 458 -0.80 -14.61 -50.95
CA TYR A 458 -1.39 -15.92 -50.64
C TYR A 458 -1.58 -16.74 -51.93
N PRO A 459 -1.11 -18.01 -51.98
CA PRO A 459 -1.16 -18.82 -53.19
C PRO A 459 -2.57 -18.87 -53.79
N GLY A 460 -2.70 -18.38 -55.03
CA GLY A 460 -3.96 -18.38 -55.80
C GLY A 460 -4.83 -17.13 -55.65
N GLN A 461 -4.37 -16.09 -54.96
CA GLN A 461 -5.14 -14.86 -54.75
C GLN A 461 -4.29 -13.61 -55.08
N PRO A 462 -4.48 -12.96 -56.24
CA PRO A 462 -3.57 -11.94 -56.78
C PRO A 462 -3.61 -10.58 -56.08
N THR A 463 -4.33 -10.45 -54.95
CA THR A 463 -4.52 -9.18 -54.24
C THR A 463 -4.35 -9.30 -52.72
N TRP A 464 -3.80 -10.41 -52.23
CA TRP A 464 -3.81 -10.74 -50.80
C TRP A 464 -2.39 -10.77 -50.27
N ASP A 465 -2.03 -9.80 -49.44
CA ASP A 465 -0.77 -9.82 -48.70
C ASP A 465 -0.99 -10.58 -47.38
N VAL A 466 -0.26 -11.67 -47.18
CA VAL A 466 -0.20 -12.41 -45.91
C VAL A 466 1.20 -12.24 -45.35
N TYR A 467 1.29 -11.88 -44.07
CA TYR A 467 2.56 -11.67 -43.40
C TYR A 467 3.03 -13.00 -42.79
N ILE A 468 4.14 -13.53 -43.28
CA ILE A 468 4.76 -14.76 -42.81
C ILE A 468 6.19 -14.42 -42.36
N GLY A 469 6.44 -14.54 -41.06
CA GLY A 469 7.80 -14.49 -40.50
C GLY A 469 8.30 -15.90 -40.18
N SER A 470 9.61 -16.08 -40.07
CA SER A 470 10.25 -17.34 -39.65
C SER A 470 10.91 -17.20 -38.29
N TRP A 471 10.25 -17.62 -37.22
CA TRP A 471 10.79 -17.95 -35.88
C TRP A 471 10.03 -19.22 -35.37
N LEU A 472 10.39 -19.83 -34.23
CA LEU A 472 9.84 -21.12 -33.74
C LEU A 472 9.15 -21.04 -32.34
N GLY A 473 7.79 -21.05 -32.26
CA GLY A 473 6.95 -21.21 -31.03
C GLY A 473 5.93 -20.09 -30.65
N CYS A 474 4.73 -20.49 -30.12
CA CYS A 474 3.55 -19.71 -29.63
C CYS A 474 2.95 -18.58 -30.51
N HIS A 475 1.72 -18.78 -31.00
CA HIS A 475 1.13 -17.97 -32.08
C HIS A 475 -0.08 -17.14 -31.61
N THR A 476 -0.18 -15.89 -32.07
CA THR A 476 -1.31 -14.96 -32.00
C THR A 476 -2.06 -14.92 -33.31
N GLU A 477 -3.38 -15.09 -33.29
CA GLU A 477 -4.21 -15.01 -34.50
C GLU A 477 -4.62 -13.56 -34.79
N VAL A 478 -4.12 -12.98 -35.89
CA VAL A 478 -4.55 -11.67 -36.39
C VAL A 478 -5.63 -11.87 -37.45
N ALA A 479 -6.83 -11.38 -37.16
CA ALA A 479 -7.96 -11.43 -38.07
C ALA A 479 -8.14 -10.09 -38.81
N ILE A 480 -8.03 -10.11 -40.14
CA ILE A 480 -8.27 -8.94 -41.00
C ILE A 480 -9.64 -9.12 -41.66
N GLU A 481 -10.61 -8.30 -41.24
CA GLU A 481 -11.92 -8.25 -41.88
C GLU A 481 -11.88 -7.39 -43.15
N ARG A 482 -12.24 -8.00 -44.28
CA ARG A 482 -12.18 -7.35 -45.60
C ARG A 482 -13.36 -6.43 -45.83
N ALA A 483 -13.18 -5.45 -46.72
CA ALA A 483 -14.28 -4.67 -47.29
C ALA A 483 -15.35 -5.53 -48.00
N THR A 484 -15.05 -6.80 -48.33
CA THR A 484 -16.01 -7.77 -48.86
C THR A 484 -16.80 -8.53 -47.79
N GLY A 485 -16.56 -8.27 -46.49
CA GLY A 485 -17.16 -8.99 -45.36
C GLY A 485 -16.53 -10.35 -45.04
N ASN A 486 -15.40 -10.69 -45.67
CA ASN A 486 -14.67 -11.93 -45.39
C ASN A 486 -13.61 -11.67 -44.33
N VAL A 487 -13.56 -12.51 -43.30
CA VAL A 487 -12.49 -12.48 -42.28
C VAL A 487 -11.35 -13.37 -42.74
N VAL A 488 -10.11 -12.86 -42.67
CA VAL A 488 -8.89 -13.62 -42.93
C VAL A 488 -8.11 -13.72 -41.64
N GLN A 489 -7.79 -14.93 -41.22
CA GLN A 489 -6.96 -15.17 -40.05
C GLN A 489 -5.53 -15.44 -40.51
N THR A 490 -4.56 -14.76 -39.91
CA THR A 490 -3.13 -15.07 -40.00
C THR A 490 -2.60 -15.37 -38.61
N LEU A 491 -1.61 -16.24 -38.50
CA LEU A 491 -0.94 -16.53 -37.23
C LEU A 491 0.38 -15.77 -37.19
N VAL A 492 0.55 -14.91 -36.21
CA VAL A 492 1.78 -14.19 -35.91
C VAL A 492 2.41 -14.85 -34.68
N GLU A 493 3.63 -15.33 -34.83
CA GLU A 493 4.34 -15.97 -33.74
C GLU A 493 5.01 -14.94 -32.81
N ILE A 494 4.95 -15.14 -31.49
CA ILE A 494 5.52 -14.28 -30.45
C ILE A 494 6.39 -15.18 -29.53
N ASP A 495 7.70 -14.96 -29.53
CA ASP A 495 8.69 -15.67 -28.66
C ASP A 495 8.70 -15.11 -27.24
#